data_AF-I4IL77-F1
#
_entry.id   AF-I4IL77-F1
#
_cell.length_a   1.000
_cell.length_b   1.000
_cell.length_c   1.000
_cell.angle_alpha   90.00
_cell.angle_beta   90.00
_cell.angle_gamma   90.00
#
_symmetry.space_group_name_H-M   'P 1'
#
loop_
_entity.id
_entity.type
_entity.pdbx_description
1 polymer ?
#
loop_
_entity_poly.entity_id
_entity_poly.type
_entity_poly.pdbx_seq_one_letter_code
_entity_poly.pdbx_strand_id
1 'polypeptide(L)' 'MSEKIVEAEGNIIYEQQEPKFNLTGDKAIGTLEDNNIVVTSSSPDRVVTEIYPR' A
#
# COMPACT_ATOMS: atom_id res chain seq x y z
N MET A 1 -22.61 -1.58 -10.05
CA MET A 1 -21.83 -1.76 -8.80
C MET A 1 -20.72 -0.73 -8.85
N SER A 2 -20.53 0.06 -7.80
CA SER A 2 -19.43 1.03 -7.71
C SER A 2 -18.19 0.30 -7.21
N GLU A 3 -17.11 0.35 -7.97
CA GLU A 3 -15.80 -0.17 -7.57
C GLU A 3 -15.16 0.80 -6.56
N LYS A 4 -14.61 0.26 -5.48
CA LYS A 4 -13.93 1.04 -4.44
C LYS A 4 -12.44 1.04 -4.71
N ILE A 5 -12.05 1.95 -5.60
CA ILE A 5 -10.67 2.16 -6.01
C ILE A 5 -9.93 3.00 -4.97
N VAL A 6 -8.69 2.62 -4.68
CA VAL A 6 -7.73 3.38 -3.91
C VAL A 6 -6.64 3.87 -4.85
N GLU A 7 -6.45 5.19 -4.92
CA GLU A 7 -5.32 5.83 -5.59
C GLU A 7 -4.74 6.89 -4.66
N ALA A 8 -3.42 6.84 -4.46
CA ALA A 8 -2.71 7.82 -3.66
C ALA A 8 -1.30 8.06 -4.23
N GLU A 9 -0.84 9.31 -4.20
CA GLU A 9 0.47 9.73 -4.70
C GLU A 9 1.17 10.67 -3.71
N GLY A 10 2.49 10.52 -3.58
CA GLY A 10 3.39 11.30 -2.73
C GLY A 10 3.43 10.83 -1.27
N ASN A 11 4.58 10.32 -0.82
CA ASN A 11 4.86 9.95 0.58
C ASN A 11 3.76 9.09 1.22
N ILE A 12 3.39 7.99 0.56
CA ILE A 12 2.31 7.12 0.99
C ILE A 12 2.74 6.21 2.14
N ILE A 13 1.82 6.02 3.08
CA ILE A 13 1.88 5.02 4.15
C ILE A 13 0.57 4.21 4.10
N TYR A 14 0.68 2.91 3.90
CA TYR A 14 -0.43 1.97 4.00
C TYR A 14 -0.22 1.08 5.22
N GLU A 15 -1.24 1.01 6.08
CA GLU A 15 -1.22 0.22 7.32
C GLU A 15 -2.34 -0.82 7.29
N GLN A 16 -1.98 -2.10 7.46
CA GLN A 16 -2.94 -3.18 7.66
C GLN A 16 -2.90 -3.65 9.11
N GLN A 17 -4.07 -3.85 9.71
CA GLN A 17 -4.18 -4.28 11.11
C GLN A 17 -3.99 -5.79 11.31
N GLU A 18 -4.49 -6.62 10.38
CA GLU A 18 -4.50 -8.08 10.53
C GLU A 18 -4.42 -8.82 9.18
N PRO A 19 -3.31 -9.52 8.84
CA PRO A 19 -2.03 -9.49 9.54
C PRO A 19 -1.44 -8.09 9.59
N LYS A 20 -0.79 -7.77 10.71
CA LYS A 20 -0.17 -6.46 10.91
C LYS A 20 1.05 -6.31 10.02
N PHE A 21 1.02 -5.32 9.13
CA PHE A 21 2.17 -4.89 8.36
C PHE A 21 1.96 -3.47 7.82
N ASN A 22 3.06 -2.83 7.44
CA ASN A 22 3.06 -1.51 6.82
C ASN A 22 3.80 -1.51 5.47
N LEU A 23 3.37 -0.64 4.56
CA LEU A 23 4.06 -0.33 3.31
C LEU A 23 4.26 1.18 3.20
N THR A 24 5.44 1.61 2.80
CA THR A 24 5.70 3.00 2.41
C THR A 24 6.25 3.10 1.00
N GLY A 25 5.89 4.18 0.29
CA GLY A 25 6.37 4.44 -1.07
C GLY A 25 5.78 5.70 -1.68
N ASP A 26 5.90 5.86 -3.00
CA ASP A 26 5.55 7.11 -3.68
C ASP A 26 4.14 7.08 -4.24
N LYS A 27 3.62 5.89 -4.53
CA LYS A 27 2.28 5.70 -5.11
C LYS A 27 1.66 4.40 -4.61
N ALA A 28 0.36 4.43 -4.39
CA ALA A 28 -0.44 3.25 -4.13
C ALA A 28 -1.64 3.20 -5.08
N ILE A 29 -1.91 2.01 -5.61
CA ILE A 29 -3.10 1.70 -6.41
C ILE A 29 -3.73 0.39 -5.93
N GLY A 30 -5.05 0.27 -5.99
CA GLY A 30 -5.72 -0.98 -5.67
C GLY A 30 -7.23 -0.88 -5.59
N THR A 31 -7.87 -2.00 -5.25
CA THR A 31 -9.32 -2.09 -5.05
C THR A 31 -9.59 -2.74 -3.70
N LEU A 32 -10.54 -2.17 -2.95
CA LEU A 32 -10.94 -2.74 -1.67
C LEU A 32 -11.74 -4.04 -1.86
N GLU A 33 -12.44 -4.20 -2.98
CA GLU A 33 -13.14 -5.46 -3.29
C GLU A 33 -12.17 -6.65 -3.49
N ASP A 34 -11.02 -6.44 -4.14
CA ASP A 34 -10.06 -7.51 -4.42
C ASP A 34 -9.04 -7.73 -3.29
N ASN A 35 -9.09 -6.91 -2.23
CA ASN A 35 -8.09 -6.88 -1.15
C ASN A 35 -6.65 -6.80 -1.67
N ASN A 36 -6.45 -6.01 -2.73
CA ASN A 36 -5.16 -5.86 -3.38
C ASN A 36 -4.76 -4.40 -3.40
N ILE A 37 -3.63 -4.09 -2.74
CA ILE A 37 -2.98 -2.79 -2.73
C ILE A 37 -1.55 -2.98 -3.22
N VAL A 38 -1.18 -2.28 -4.28
CA VAL A 38 0.17 -2.26 -4.84
C VAL A 38 0.81 -0.93 -4.53
N VAL A 39 1.93 -0.95 -3.83
CA VAL A 39 2.76 0.22 -3.53
C VAL A 39 4.00 0.20 -4.41
N THR A 40 4.33 1.34 -5.01
CA THR A 40 5.51 1.53 -5.88
C THR A 40 6.27 2.78 -5.49
N SER A 41 7.59 2.76 -5.70
CA SER A 41 8.45 3.95 -5.64
C SER A 41 9.34 4.03 -6.87
N SER A 42 9.74 5.24 -7.20
CA SER A 42 10.71 5.52 -8.25
C SER A 42 12.11 5.69 -7.64
N SER A 43 13.14 5.30 -8.38
CA SER A 43 14.53 5.57 -7.99
C SER A 43 14.75 7.07 -7.75
N PRO A 44 15.50 7.48 -6.71
CA PRO A 44 16.35 6.66 -5.83
C PRO A 44 15.61 5.98 -4.67
N ASP A 45 14.36 6.30 -4.45
CA ASP A 45 13.57 5.82 -3.32
C ASP A 45 13.11 4.37 -3.54
N ARG A 46 12.74 3.71 -2.44
CA ARG A 46 12.38 2.29 -2.43
C ARG A 46 11.12 2.09 -1.62
N VAL A 47 10.35 1.11 -2.05
CA VAL A 47 9.27 0.59 -1.22
C VAL A 47 9.88 -0.06 0.01
N VAL A 48 9.38 0.31 1.20
CA VAL A 48 9.73 -0.36 2.45
C VAL A 48 8.51 -1.15 2.92
N THR A 49 8.73 -2.42 3.26
CA THR A 49 7.72 -3.30 3.84
C THR A 49 8.15 -3.69 5.24
N GLU A 50 7.32 -3.38 6.23
CA GLU A 50 7.55 -3.76 7.62
C GLU A 50 6.54 -4.85 8.01
N ILE A 51 7.05 -6.07 8.23
CA ILE A 51 6.23 -7.22 8.66
C ILE A 51 6.44 -7.42 10.16
N TYR A 52 5.35 -7.56 10.91
CA TYR A 52 5.39 -7.81 12.35
C TYR A 52 5.09 -9.30 12.63
N PRO A 53 6.09 -10.11 13.00
CA PRO A 53 5.89 -11.52 13.33
C PRO A 53 5.02 -11.68 14.59
N ARG A 54 4.33 -12.81 14.67
CA ARG A 54 3.56 -13.22 15.86
C ARG A 54 4.40 -14.06 16.80
#